data_AF-A0A0F8YWV2-F1
#
_entry.id   AF-A0A0F8YWV2-F1
#
_cell.length_a   1.000
_cell.length_b   1.000
_cell.length_c   1.000
_cell.angle_alpha   90.00
_cell.angle_beta   90.00
_cell.angle_gamma   90.00
#
_symmetry.space_group_name_H-M   'P 1'
#
loop_
_entity.id
_entity.type
_entity.pdbx_description
1 polymer ?
#
loop_
_entity_poly.entity_id
_entity_poly.type
_entity_poly.pdbx_seq_one_letter_code
_entity_poly.pdbx_strand_id
1 'polypeptide(L)'
;MFKERFDCNTAMMHINLIGYPLLRFLLESNNFCITKLDIDKPKPKMLFLSPITALIKLYCWFWPKKAKERYWLKETLSREILLGGNTLIIVAEK
;
A
#
# COMPACT_ATOMS: atom_id res chain seq x y z
N MET A 1 16.86 -13.41 13.02
CA MET A 1 15.77 -13.63 12.05
C MET A 1 15.66 -12.57 10.94
N PHE A 2 15.42 -11.27 11.20
CA PHE A 2 15.35 -10.26 10.11
C PHE A 2 16.74 -9.86 9.58
N LYS A 3 17.71 -9.71 10.49
CA LYS A 3 19.12 -9.34 10.20
C LYS A 3 19.91 -10.43 9.46
N GLU A 4 19.43 -11.67 9.48
CA GLU A 4 20.04 -12.81 8.77
C GLU A 4 19.51 -12.94 7.33
N ARG A 5 18.32 -12.39 7.06
CA ARG A 5 17.68 -12.45 5.73
C ARG A 5 18.10 -11.32 4.81
N PHE A 6 18.55 -10.20 5.38
CA PHE A 6 18.93 -9.02 4.63
C PHE A 6 20.30 -8.54 5.11
N ASP A 7 21.22 -8.38 4.17
CA ASP A 7 22.61 -7.97 4.40
C ASP A 7 22.68 -6.65 5.20
N CYS A 8 23.78 -6.42 5.93
CA CYS A 8 23.89 -5.34 6.93
C CYS A 8 23.52 -3.93 6.42
N ASN A 9 23.65 -3.67 5.11
CA ASN A 9 23.26 -2.42 4.44
C ASN A 9 21.74 -2.24 4.28
N THR A 10 20.95 -3.31 4.28
CA THR A 10 19.50 -3.28 4.09
C THR A 10 18.74 -3.09 5.40
N ALA A 11 19.40 -3.27 6.55
CA ALA A 11 18.78 -3.12 7.88
C ALA A 11 18.19 -1.71 8.11
N MET A 12 18.77 -0.68 7.48
CA MET A 12 18.21 0.68 7.50
C MET A 12 16.90 0.82 6.72
N MET A 13 16.57 -0.07 5.77
CA MET A 13 15.28 -0.02 5.06
C MET A 13 14.09 -0.27 5.98
N HIS A 14 14.27 -1.03 7.07
CA HIS A 14 13.21 -1.25 8.07
C HIS A 14 12.80 0.06 8.79
N ILE A 15 13.66 1.07 8.79
CA ILE A 15 13.40 2.36 9.45
C ILE A 15 12.63 3.30 8.52
N ASN A 16 12.71 3.11 7.20
CA ASN A 16 12.08 4.01 6.25
C ASN A 16 10.60 3.67 6.06
N LEU A 17 9.73 4.58 6.50
CA LEU A 17 8.31 4.57 6.16
C LEU A 17 8.12 4.99 4.69
N ILE A 18 8.36 4.04 3.78
CA ILE A 18 8.04 4.23 2.36
C ILE A 18 6.56 3.92 2.16
N GLY A 19 5.79 4.95 1.81
CA GLY A 19 4.38 4.79 1.47
C GLY A 19 4.17 4.10 0.13
N TYR A 20 3.03 3.43 -0.03
CA TYR A 20 2.63 2.79 -1.29
C TYR A 20 2.74 3.71 -2.53
N PRO A 21 2.30 4.99 -2.48
CA PRO A 21 2.39 5.86 -3.66
C PRO A 21 3.84 6.05 -4.15
N LEU A 22 4.80 6.11 -3.22
CA LEU A 22 6.21 6.24 -3.55
C LEU A 22 6.78 4.94 -4.13
N LEU A 23 6.42 3.79 -3.53
CA LEU A 23 6.77 2.47 -4.08
C LEU A 23 6.25 2.28 -5.50
N ARG A 24 4.99 2.67 -5.75
CA ARG A 24 4.40 2.60 -7.08
C ARG A 24 5.15 3.47 -8.07
N PHE A 25 5.41 4.73 -7.70
CA PHE A 25 6.17 5.65 -8.56
C PHE A 25 7.54 5.05 -8.94
N LEU A 26 8.27 4.48 -7.97
CA LEU A 26 9.56 3.85 -8.21
C LEU A 26 9.47 2.62 -9.13
N LEU A 27 8.41 1.81 -9.01
CA LEU A 27 8.21 0.65 -9.88
C LEU A 27 7.85 1.08 -11.31
N GLU A 28 6.85 1.95 -11.45
CA GLU A 28 6.39 2.43 -12.76
C GLU A 28 7.47 3.22 -13.49
N SER A 29 8.28 4.03 -12.79
CA SER A 29 9.42 4.73 -13.39
C SER A 29 10.48 3.78 -13.95
N ASN A 30 10.51 2.54 -13.48
CA ASN A 30 11.40 1.48 -13.94
C ASN A 30 10.72 0.49 -14.91
N ASN A 31 9.58 0.88 -15.48
CA ASN A 31 8.76 0.09 -16.41
C ASN A 31 8.15 -1.18 -15.79
N PHE A 32 7.95 -1.21 -14.47
CA PHE A 32 7.19 -2.29 -13.83
C PHE A 32 5.72 -1.91 -13.70
N CYS A 33 4.84 -2.76 -14.21
CA CYS A 33 3.40 -2.69 -14.04
C CYS A 33 2.97 -3.50 -12.83
N ILE A 34 2.37 -2.85 -11.83
CA ILE A 34 1.81 -3.55 -10.66
C ILE A 34 0.58 -4.35 -11.09
N THR A 35 0.63 -5.67 -10.94
CA THR A 35 -0.46 -6.57 -11.32
C THR A 35 -1.29 -7.02 -10.13
N LYS A 36 -0.67 -7.16 -8.95
CA LYS A 36 -1.36 -7.62 -7.73
C LYS A 36 -0.79 -6.97 -6.47
N LEU A 37 -1.69 -6.66 -5.55
CA LEU A 37 -1.38 -6.30 -4.16
C LEU A 37 -1.86 -7.41 -3.24
N ASP A 38 -1.03 -7.77 -2.25
CA ASP A 38 -1.36 -8.77 -1.25
C ASP A 38 -0.85 -8.35 0.13
N ILE A 39 -1.37 -9.00 1.17
CA ILE A 39 -0.96 -8.79 2.55
C ILE A 39 -0.62 -10.13 3.20
N ASP A 40 0.53 -10.20 3.88
CA ASP A 40 0.99 -11.45 4.48
C ASP A 40 0.08 -11.87 5.66
N LYS A 41 -0.07 -10.98 6.65
CA LYS A 41 -0.91 -11.22 7.83
C LYS A 41 -1.82 -10.03 8.12
N PRO A 42 -3.15 -10.21 8.07
CA PRO A 42 -4.09 -9.17 8.44
C PRO A 42 -3.98 -8.88 9.93
N LYS A 43 -4.09 -7.60 10.31
CA LYS A 43 -4.14 -7.19 11.72
C LYS A 43 -5.59 -7.21 12.20
N PRO A 44 -5.98 -8.10 13.13
CA PRO A 44 -7.38 -8.16 13.59
C PRO A 44 -7.81 -6.86 14.26
N LYS A 45 -6.89 -6.14 14.91
CA LYS A 45 -7.19 -4.83 15.50
C LYS A 45 -7.51 -3.74 14.47
N MET A 46 -7.11 -3.89 13.21
CA MET A 46 -7.47 -2.93 12.15
C MET A 46 -8.96 -3.00 11.77
N LEU A 47 -9.68 -4.06 12.17
CA LEU A 47 -11.14 -4.10 12.06
C LEU A 47 -11.81 -3.02 12.92
N PHE A 48 -11.23 -2.62 14.06
CA PHE A 48 -11.77 -1.51 14.85
C PHE A 48 -11.67 -0.15 14.14
N LEU A 49 -10.75 -0.02 13.19
CA LEU A 49 -10.61 1.17 12.34
C LEU A 49 -11.54 1.13 11.12
N SER A 50 -12.28 0.03 10.92
CA SER A 50 -13.23 -0.09 9.81
C SER A 50 -14.23 1.07 9.68
N PRO A 51 -14.86 1.63 10.75
CA PRO A 51 -15.73 2.80 10.61
C PRO A 51 -14.99 4.02 10.05
N ILE A 52 -13.76 4.25 10.47
CA ILE A 52 -12.93 5.36 9.96
C ILE A 52 -12.62 5.11 8.47
N THR A 53 -12.22 3.90 8.10
CA THR A 53 -11.96 3.58 6.69
C THR A 53 -13.21 3.70 5.82
N ALA A 54 -14.39 3.39 6.37
CA ALA A 54 -15.67 3.55 5.68
C ALA A 54 -16.00 5.04 5.47
N LEU A 55 -15.77 5.90 6.46
CA LEU A 55 -15.93 7.35 6.33
C LEU A 55 -14.99 7.93 5.28
N ILE A 56 -13.72 7.51 5.25
CA ILE A 56 -12.75 7.93 4.23
C ILE A 56 -13.22 7.50 2.84
N LYS A 57 -13.64 6.24 2.68
CA LYS A 57 -14.18 5.74 1.42
C LYS A 57 -15.40 6.52 0.96
N LEU A 58 -16.33 6.82 1.88
CA LEU A 58 -17.53 7.60 1.60
C LEU A 58 -17.19 9.03 1.17
N TYR A 59 -16.29 9.70 1.88
CA TYR A 59 -15.81 11.03 1.53
C TYR A 59 -15.18 11.06 0.13
N CYS A 60 -14.27 10.12 -0.16
CA CYS A 60 -13.66 9.98 -1.48
C CYS A 60 -14.65 9.56 -2.57
N TRP A 61 -15.76 8.91 -2.21
CA TRP A 61 -16.78 8.52 -3.17
C TRP A 61 -17.51 9.74 -3.77
N PHE A 62 -17.63 10.84 -3.05
CA PHE A 62 -18.17 12.10 -3.56
C PHE A 62 -17.21 12.89 -4.47
N TRP A 63 -15.95 12.46 -4.58
CA TRP A 63 -14.97 13.17 -5.42
C TRP A 63 -15.23 12.99 -6.92
N PRO A 64 -14.89 13.99 -7.75
CA PRO A 64 -15.01 13.89 -9.20
C PRO A 64 -14.06 12.83 -9.77
N LYS A 65 -14.45 12.20 -10.89
CA LYS A 65 -13.66 11.13 -11.56
C LYS A 65 -12.20 11.53 -11.81
N LYS A 66 -11.98 12.77 -12.27
CA LYS A 66 -10.63 13.33 -12.51
C LYS A 66 -9.76 13.34 -11.26
N ALA A 67 -10.33 13.61 -10.08
CA ALA A 67 -9.59 13.57 -8.82
C ALA A 67 -9.32 12.12 -8.39
N LYS A 68 -10.28 11.22 -8.59
CA LYS A 68 -10.11 9.79 -8.29
C LYS A 68 -8.99 9.14 -9.10
N GLU A 69 -8.87 9.49 -10.38
CA GLU A 69 -7.79 9.04 -11.24
C GLU A 69 -6.45 9.67 -10.84
N ARG A 70 -6.41 10.99 -10.61
CA ARG A 70 -5.18 11.70 -10.19
C ARG A 70 -4.55 11.10 -8.93
N TYR A 71 -5.37 10.75 -7.94
CA TYR A 71 -4.89 10.19 -6.67
C TYR A 71 -4.96 8.67 -6.61
N TRP A 72 -5.23 8.01 -7.73
CA TRP A 72 -5.32 6.54 -7.84
C TRP A 72 -6.20 5.93 -6.73
N LEU A 73 -7.33 6.59 -6.45
CA LEU A 73 -8.19 6.24 -5.31
C LEU A 73 -8.72 4.81 -5.39
N LYS A 74 -8.78 4.20 -6.58
CA LYS A 74 -9.17 2.80 -6.74
C LYS A 74 -8.26 1.85 -5.96
N GLU A 75 -6.95 2.06 -5.99
CA GLU A 75 -5.99 1.21 -5.29
C GLU A 75 -5.64 1.78 -3.92
N THR A 76 -5.49 3.10 -3.78
CA THR A 76 -5.21 3.70 -2.47
C THR A 76 -6.31 3.41 -1.45
N LEU A 77 -7.57 3.27 -1.90
CA LEU A 77 -8.70 2.86 -1.06
C LEU A 77 -8.95 1.34 -1.07
N SER A 78 -8.06 0.56 -1.68
CA SER A 78 -8.11 -0.91 -1.63
C SER A 78 -7.98 -1.40 -0.19
N ARG A 79 -8.46 -2.62 0.06
CA ARG A 79 -8.46 -3.18 1.41
C ARG A 79 -7.02 -3.38 1.90
N GLU A 80 -6.15 -3.79 1.00
CA GLU A 80 -4.76 -4.12 1.19
C GLU A 80 -3.97 -2.89 1.66
N ILE A 81 -4.30 -1.70 1.16
CA ILE A 81 -3.63 -0.45 1.52
C ILE A 81 -4.29 0.24 2.72
N LEU A 82 -5.62 0.34 2.76
CA LEU A 82 -6.34 1.03 3.85
C LEU A 82 -6.38 0.23 5.15
N LEU A 83 -6.69 -1.07 5.07
CA LEU A 83 -6.74 -1.95 6.24
C LEU A 83 -5.42 -2.63 6.50
N GLY A 84 -4.48 -2.59 5.55
CA GLY A 84 -3.09 -2.97 5.76
C GLY A 84 -2.84 -4.36 6.33
N GLY A 85 -1.57 -4.57 6.67
CA GLY A 85 -1.05 -5.72 7.38
C GLY A 85 0.27 -5.36 8.06
N ASN A 86 1.04 -6.34 8.52
CA ASN A 86 2.45 -6.08 8.87
C ASN A 86 3.32 -5.83 7.64
N THR A 87 2.94 -6.41 6.50
CA THR A 87 3.73 -6.40 5.28
C THR A 87 2.78 -6.28 4.10
N LEU A 88 3.05 -5.30 3.24
CA LEU A 88 2.44 -5.16 1.93
C LEU A 88 3.32 -5.90 0.91
N ILE A 89 2.72 -6.80 0.15
CA ILE A 89 3.38 -7.52 -0.93
C ILE A 89 2.89 -6.92 -2.23
N ILE A 90 3.83 -6.49 -3.08
CA ILE A 90 3.56 -5.92 -4.39
C ILE A 90 4.11 -6.90 -5.42
N VAL A 91 3.24 -7.41 -6.29
CA VAL A 91 3.63 -8.20 -7.46
C VAL A 91 3.57 -7.27 -8.66
N ALA A 92 4.69 -7.17 -9.36
CA ALA A 92 4.81 -6.36 -10.56
C ALA A 92 5.50 -7.14 -11.67
N GLU A 93 5.08 -6.89 -12.90
CA GLU A 93 5.62 -7.49 -14.12
C GLU A 93 6.26 -6.39 -14.96
N LYS A 94 7.23 -6.75 -15.79
CA LYS A 94 7.95 -5.81 -16.66
C LYS A 94 7.59 -6.06 -18.12
#